data_AF-A0A257VPU7-F1
#
_entry.id   AF-A0A257VPU7-F1
#
_cell.length_a   1.000
_cell.length_b   1.000
_cell.length_c   1.000
_cell.angle_alpha   90.00
_cell.angle_beta   90.00
_cell.angle_gamma   90.00
#
_symmetry.space_group_name_H-M   'P 1'
#
loop_
_entity.id
_entity.type
_entity.pdbx_description
1 polymer ?
#
loop_
_entity_poly.entity_id
_entity_poly.type
_entity_poly.pdbx_seq_one_letter_code
_entity_poly.pdbx_strand_id
1 'polypeptide(L)'
;MALFALFAAVALHFTPQTIATDLAGGYQVLAVDMNKDGRPDLLALGSGMSELVWYENPTWKRHVVISGVKRMINVWPMDVDHDGTPELLLAHLFENEAARSAGAVSFLQSDGKTWNIREIDRLTTSHRIRSANGFFINSALTGASAVAP
;
A
#
# COMPACT_ATOMS: atom_id res chain seq x y z
N MET A 1 26.51 -45.88 -15.63
CA MET A 1 25.56 -45.06 -14.82
C MET A 1 26.28 -44.70 -13.54
N ALA A 2 26.42 -43.45 -13.10
CA ALA A 2 25.61 -42.25 -13.35
C ALA A 2 26.51 -41.00 -13.39
N LEU A 3 26.10 -40.01 -14.18
CA LEU A 3 26.73 -38.70 -14.28
C LEU A 3 26.06 -37.77 -13.27
N PHE A 4 26.78 -37.33 -12.23
CA PHE A 4 26.31 -36.26 -11.35
C PHE A 4 26.57 -34.92 -12.04
N ALA A 5 25.50 -34.24 -12.45
CA ALA A 5 25.57 -32.85 -12.87
C ALA A 5 25.62 -31.94 -11.64
N LEU A 6 26.75 -31.24 -11.45
CA LEU A 6 26.86 -30.14 -10.49
C LEU A 6 26.05 -28.95 -11.04
N PHE A 7 24.97 -28.57 -10.37
CA PHE A 7 24.37 -27.26 -10.57
C PHE A 7 25.24 -26.22 -9.88
N ALA A 8 26.02 -25.47 -10.65
CA ALA A 8 26.63 -24.24 -10.13
C ALA A 8 25.51 -23.24 -9.86
N ALA A 9 25.30 -22.88 -8.59
CA ALA A 9 24.40 -21.80 -8.22
C ALA A 9 24.97 -20.48 -8.79
N VAL A 10 24.31 -19.93 -9.80
CA VAL A 10 24.64 -18.57 -10.27
C VAL A 10 24.20 -17.60 -9.18
N ALA A 11 25.15 -16.84 -8.63
CA ALA A 11 24.84 -15.80 -7.67
C ALA A 11 24.01 -14.70 -8.36
N LEU A 12 22.87 -14.34 -7.77
CA LEU A 12 22.07 -13.20 -8.22
C LEU A 12 22.88 -11.92 -8.07
N HIS A 13 22.95 -11.11 -9.13
CA HIS A 13 23.54 -9.78 -9.10
C HIS A 13 22.42 -8.75 -8.94
N PHE A 14 22.47 -8.00 -7.85
CA PHE A 14 21.55 -6.89 -7.58
C PHE A 14 22.22 -5.56 -7.87
N THR A 15 21.63 -4.77 -8.77
CA THR A 15 22.05 -3.37 -9.01
C THR A 15 21.02 -2.44 -8.37
N PRO A 16 21.41 -1.54 -7.47
CA PRO A 16 20.46 -0.60 -6.86
C PRO A 16 19.99 0.43 -7.90
N GLN A 17 18.70 0.75 -7.84
CA GLN A 17 18.12 1.88 -8.55
C GLN A 17 17.29 2.71 -7.56
N THR A 18 17.66 3.98 -7.40
CA THR A 18 16.89 4.91 -6.58
C THR A 18 15.70 5.41 -7.40
N ILE A 19 14.48 5.16 -6.91
CA ILE A 19 13.23 5.63 -7.53
C ILE A 19 12.76 6.95 -6.92
N ALA A 20 12.85 7.09 -5.59
CA ALA A 20 12.45 8.30 -4.87
C ALA A 20 13.21 8.43 -3.55
N THR A 21 13.34 9.67 -3.06
CA THR A 21 14.03 10.01 -1.80
C THR A 21 13.20 10.92 -0.89
N ASP A 22 12.02 11.33 -1.33
CA ASP A 22 11.13 12.33 -0.70
C ASP A 22 9.95 11.70 0.08
N LEU A 23 10.00 10.38 0.32
CA LEU A 23 8.97 9.63 1.03
C LEU A 23 9.08 9.82 2.56
N ALA A 24 8.64 10.98 3.06
CA ALA A 24 8.70 11.32 4.48
C ALA A 24 7.99 10.28 5.36
N GLY A 25 8.74 9.65 6.29
CA GLY A 25 8.22 8.56 7.12
C GLY A 25 7.76 7.35 6.30
N GLY A 26 8.43 7.07 5.17
CA GLY A 26 8.13 5.94 4.28
C GLY A 26 7.92 4.65 5.06
N TYR A 27 6.81 3.97 4.78
CA TYR A 27 6.31 2.91 5.65
C TYR A 27 5.91 1.64 4.89
N GLN A 28 5.24 1.78 3.74
CA GLN A 28 4.85 0.63 2.92
C GLN A 28 5.08 0.91 1.44
N VAL A 29 5.55 -0.13 0.74
CA VAL A 29 5.55 -0.23 -0.73
C VAL A 29 4.90 -1.55 -1.14
N LEU A 30 4.14 -1.56 -2.24
CA LEU A 30 3.55 -2.74 -2.86
C LEU A 30 3.85 -2.76 -4.35
N ALA A 31 4.11 -3.94 -4.90
CA ALA A 31 4.13 -4.16 -6.33
C ALA A 31 2.71 -4.48 -6.82
N VAL A 32 2.16 -3.66 -7.71
CA VAL A 32 0.81 -3.79 -8.25
C VAL A 32 0.71 -3.07 -9.60
N ASP A 33 0.07 -3.67 -10.60
CA ASP A 33 -0.22 -3.01 -11.87
C ASP A 33 -1.34 -1.98 -11.66
N MET A 34 -1.01 -0.69 -11.71
CA MET A 34 -1.95 0.41 -11.43
C MET A 34 -2.64 0.92 -12.70
N ASN A 35 -2.11 0.59 -13.89
CA ASN A 35 -2.53 1.18 -15.16
C ASN A 35 -2.99 0.16 -16.22
N LYS A 36 -3.09 -1.14 -15.86
CA LYS A 36 -3.53 -2.26 -16.71
C LYS A 36 -2.56 -2.60 -17.85
N ASP A 37 -1.29 -2.24 -17.74
CA ASP A 37 -0.33 -2.47 -18.81
C ASP A 37 0.43 -3.81 -18.69
N GLY A 38 0.10 -4.61 -17.67
CA GLY A 38 0.67 -5.91 -17.39
C GLY A 38 2.01 -5.87 -16.67
N ARG A 39 2.52 -4.68 -16.30
CA ARG A 39 3.77 -4.53 -15.55
C ARG A 39 3.46 -4.09 -14.11
N PRO A 40 4.05 -4.74 -13.10
CA PRO A 40 3.92 -4.26 -11.73
C PRO A 40 4.56 -2.89 -11.57
N ASP A 41 3.78 -1.95 -11.06
CA ASP A 41 4.20 -0.65 -10.58
C ASP A 41 4.48 -0.68 -9.08
N LEU A 42 4.94 0.45 -8.51
CA LEU A 42 5.19 0.56 -7.08
C LEU A 42 4.26 1.57 -6.43
N LEU A 43 3.28 1.09 -5.66
CA LEU A 43 2.40 1.90 -4.81
C LEU A 43 3.07 2.12 -3.45
N ALA A 44 3.25 3.37 -3.03
CA ALA A 44 3.98 3.74 -1.84
C ALA A 44 3.25 4.76 -0.96
N LEU A 45 3.44 4.63 0.34
CA LEU A 45 2.96 5.58 1.35
C LEU A 45 3.96 5.75 2.48
N GLY A 46 3.81 6.85 3.21
CA GLY A 46 4.54 7.15 4.42
C GLY A 46 3.64 7.84 5.44
N SER A 47 3.98 7.67 6.73
CA SER A 47 3.23 8.28 7.83
C SER A 47 3.37 9.81 7.87
N GLY A 48 4.47 10.34 7.32
CA GLY A 48 4.73 11.77 7.18
C GLY A 48 4.29 12.35 5.83
N MET A 49 3.77 11.54 4.91
CA MET A 49 3.30 12.00 3.61
C MET A 49 1.85 12.49 3.68
N SER A 50 1.51 13.43 2.80
CA SER A 50 0.13 13.89 2.56
C SER A 50 -0.48 13.36 1.27
N GLU A 51 0.24 12.50 0.55
CA GLU A 51 -0.16 11.95 -0.75
C GLU A 51 0.08 10.44 -0.80
N LEU A 52 -0.91 9.68 -1.24
CA LEU A 52 -0.71 8.30 -1.67
C LEU A 52 -0.22 8.32 -3.12
N VAL A 53 0.89 7.65 -3.41
CA VAL A 53 1.57 7.77 -4.71
C VAL A 53 1.92 6.42 -5.29
N TRP A 54 2.03 6.35 -6.62
CA TRP A 54 2.60 5.19 -7.29
C TRP A 54 3.65 5.61 -8.33
N TYR A 55 4.55 4.70 -8.67
CA TYR A 55 5.64 4.91 -9.63
C TYR A 55 5.54 3.91 -10.79
N GLU A 56 5.36 4.45 -12.00
CA GLU A 56 5.01 3.69 -13.21
C GLU A 56 6.20 3.01 -13.87
N ASN A 57 6.14 1.68 -14.00
CA ASN A 57 7.17 0.88 -14.65
C ASN A 57 7.11 1.01 -16.19
N PRO A 58 8.23 1.26 -16.90
CA PRO A 58 9.63 1.22 -16.44
C PRO A 58 10.28 2.56 -16.16
N THR A 59 9.57 3.67 -16.40
CA THR A 59 10.15 5.02 -16.27
C THR A 59 10.24 5.50 -14.83
N TRP A 60 9.53 4.81 -13.92
CA TRP A 60 9.28 5.18 -12.55
C TRP A 60 8.67 6.58 -12.40
N LYS A 61 7.86 6.99 -13.38
CA LYS A 61 7.13 8.26 -13.32
C LYS A 61 6.21 8.25 -12.10
N ARG A 62 6.33 9.27 -11.25
CA ARG A 62 5.49 9.46 -10.07
C ARG A 62 4.09 9.91 -10.47
N HIS A 63 3.08 9.29 -9.87
CA HIS A 63 1.67 9.66 -9.98
C HIS A 63 1.07 9.79 -8.58
N VAL A 64 0.19 10.77 -8.40
CA VAL A 64 -0.56 10.95 -7.16
C VAL A 64 -1.92 10.28 -7.31
N VAL A 65 -2.24 9.35 -6.40
CA VAL A 65 -3.57 8.73 -6.31
C VAL A 65 -4.53 9.71 -5.64
N ILE A 66 -4.17 10.18 -4.45
CA ILE A 66 -4.96 11.14 -3.67
C ILE A 66 -4.04 12.01 -2.83
N SER A 67 -4.45 13.26 -2.59
CA SER A 67 -3.78 14.20 -1.70
C SER A 67 -4.65 14.52 -0.48
N GLY A 68 -4.04 15.09 0.57
CA GLY A 68 -4.76 15.54 1.77
C GLY A 68 -5.05 14.45 2.79
N VAL A 69 -4.58 13.22 2.57
CA VAL A 69 -4.69 12.11 3.53
C VAL A 69 -3.47 12.13 4.44
N LYS A 70 -3.67 11.96 5.76
CA LYS A 70 -2.59 12.09 6.76
C LYS A 70 -2.38 10.80 7.51
N ARG A 71 -1.12 10.55 7.92
CA ARG A 71 -0.75 9.42 8.78
C ARG A 71 -1.23 8.08 8.22
N MET A 72 -0.97 7.89 6.92
CA MET A 72 -1.23 6.62 6.25
C MET A 72 -0.32 5.55 6.85
N ILE A 73 -0.87 4.35 7.03
CA ILE A 73 -0.13 3.25 7.67
C ILE A 73 -0.27 1.94 6.92
N ASN A 74 -1.33 1.76 6.14
CA ASN A 74 -1.44 0.60 5.28
C ASN A 74 -2.32 0.88 4.07
N VAL A 75 -1.94 0.33 2.91
CA VAL A 75 -2.77 0.25 1.71
C VAL A 75 -2.85 -1.21 1.25
N TRP A 76 -3.98 -1.58 0.67
CA TRP A 76 -4.21 -2.89 0.10
C TRP A 76 -5.02 -2.80 -1.22
N PRO A 77 -4.47 -3.27 -2.35
CA PRO A 77 -5.16 -3.25 -3.64
C PRO A 77 -6.15 -4.42 -3.78
N MET A 78 -7.25 -4.18 -4.48
CA MET A 78 -8.27 -5.17 -4.85
C MET A 78 -8.98 -4.72 -6.12
N ASP A 79 -9.17 -5.63 -7.07
CA ASP A 79 -10.01 -5.36 -8.25
C ASP A 79 -11.44 -5.85 -7.96
N VAL A 80 -12.28 -4.96 -7.43
CA VAL A 80 -13.63 -5.31 -6.92
C VAL A 80 -14.67 -5.25 -8.03
N ASP A 81 -14.50 -4.32 -8.98
CA ASP A 81 -15.43 -4.16 -10.11
C ASP A 81 -15.02 -4.94 -11.36
N HIS A 82 -13.86 -5.61 -11.34
CA HIS A 82 -13.31 -6.42 -12.42
C HIS A 82 -12.98 -5.60 -13.68
N ASP A 83 -12.70 -4.31 -13.52
CA ASP A 83 -12.29 -3.47 -14.64
C ASP A 83 -10.79 -3.64 -14.97
N GLY A 84 -10.01 -4.23 -14.05
CA GLY A 84 -8.57 -4.52 -14.12
C GLY A 84 -7.66 -3.48 -13.44
N THR A 85 -8.19 -2.37 -12.93
CA THR A 85 -7.46 -1.32 -12.21
C THR A 85 -7.81 -1.57 -10.76
N PRO A 86 -6.83 -1.78 -9.88
CA PRO A 86 -7.14 -2.06 -8.49
C PRO A 86 -7.76 -0.84 -7.81
N GLU A 87 -8.91 -1.04 -7.16
CA GLU A 87 -9.32 -0.21 -6.04
C GLU A 87 -8.38 -0.39 -4.86
N LEU A 88 -8.33 0.62 -3.98
CA LEU A 88 -7.43 0.63 -2.84
C LEU A 88 -8.19 0.79 -1.53
N LEU A 89 -7.88 -0.06 -0.56
CA LEU A 89 -8.22 0.16 0.84
C LEU A 89 -7.06 0.84 1.54
N LEU A 90 -7.28 2.01 2.12
CA LEU A 90 -6.28 2.83 2.78
C LEU A 90 -6.62 3.01 4.27
N ALA A 91 -5.77 2.49 5.15
CA ALA A 91 -5.76 2.83 6.57
C ALA A 91 -4.96 4.13 6.80
N HIS A 92 -5.61 5.12 7.41
CA HIS A 92 -5.03 6.43 7.70
C HIS A 92 -5.55 7.00 9.03
N LEU A 93 -5.07 8.18 9.40
CA LEU A 93 -5.27 8.76 10.75
C LEU A 93 -4.77 7.85 11.89
N PHE A 94 -3.73 7.07 11.63
CA PHE A 94 -3.06 6.27 12.65
C PHE A 94 -2.20 7.14 13.56
N GLU A 95 -2.20 6.84 14.85
CA GLU A 95 -1.31 7.37 15.88
C GLU A 95 -0.78 6.22 16.76
N ASN A 96 0.42 6.39 17.30
CA ASN A 96 1.03 5.42 18.22
C ASN A 96 0.30 5.34 19.58
N GLU A 97 -0.36 6.43 19.98
CA GLU A 97 -1.21 6.46 21.17
C GLU A 97 -2.66 6.16 20.78
N ALA A 98 -3.23 5.10 21.37
CA ALA A 98 -4.58 4.64 21.02
C ALA A 98 -5.63 5.74 21.16
N ALA A 99 -5.54 6.56 22.21
CA ALA A 99 -6.44 7.68 22.47
C ALA A 99 -6.50 8.73 21.34
N ARG A 100 -5.47 8.80 20.48
CA ARG A 100 -5.38 9.75 19.35
C ARG A 100 -5.52 9.07 17.99
N SER A 101 -5.58 7.74 17.96
CA SER A 101 -5.50 6.93 16.74
C SER A 101 -6.89 6.61 16.21
N ALA A 102 -7.43 7.51 15.38
CA ALA A 102 -8.77 7.33 14.81
C ALA A 102 -8.88 6.07 13.93
N GLY A 103 -7.82 5.75 13.18
CA GLY A 103 -7.73 4.52 12.38
C GLY A 103 -8.86 4.38 11.35
N ALA A 104 -9.04 5.41 10.52
CA ALA A 104 -10.01 5.40 9.45
C ALA A 104 -9.54 4.48 8.31
N VAL A 105 -10.49 3.77 7.71
CA VAL A 105 -10.28 2.95 6.51
C VAL A 105 -11.11 3.53 5.38
N SER A 106 -10.45 3.95 4.32
CA SER A 106 -11.08 4.52 3.13
C SER A 106 -10.92 3.62 1.92
N PHE A 107 -11.97 3.57 1.10
CA PHE A 107 -11.98 2.94 -0.21
C PHE A 107 -11.72 4.01 -1.28
N LEU A 108 -10.76 3.74 -2.16
CA LEU A 108 -10.40 4.60 -3.28
C LEU A 108 -10.66 3.85 -4.58
N GLN A 109 -11.31 4.52 -5.53
CA GLN A 109 -11.64 3.96 -6.84
C GLN A 109 -11.38 4.96 -7.95
N SER A 110 -10.80 4.47 -9.05
CA SER A 110 -10.53 5.26 -10.25
C SER A 110 -11.75 5.25 -11.17
N ASP A 111 -12.04 6.36 -11.83
CA ASP A 111 -12.97 6.42 -12.98
C ASP A 111 -12.23 6.48 -14.33
N GLY A 112 -10.92 6.19 -14.31
CA GLY A 112 -10.01 6.31 -15.46
C GLY A 112 -9.43 7.72 -15.66
N LYS A 113 -9.90 8.73 -14.91
CA LYS A 113 -9.35 10.10 -14.93
C LYS A 113 -8.98 10.61 -13.56
N THR A 114 -9.80 10.29 -12.56
CA THR A 114 -9.69 10.76 -11.18
C THR A 114 -9.96 9.65 -10.19
N TRP A 115 -9.48 9.82 -8.96
CA TRP A 115 -9.73 8.91 -7.87
C TRP A 115 -10.78 9.50 -6.92
N ASN A 116 -11.82 8.73 -6.66
CA ASN A 116 -12.82 9.02 -5.64
C ASN A 116 -12.43 8.31 -4.35
N ILE A 117 -12.58 8.99 -3.20
CA ILE A 117 -12.28 8.45 -1.87
C ILE A 117 -13.53 8.52 -0.99
N ARG A 118 -13.81 7.44 -0.24
CA ARG A 118 -14.84 7.41 0.81
C ARG A 118 -14.37 6.62 2.00
N GLU A 119 -14.62 7.10 3.22
CA GLU A 119 -14.43 6.28 4.43
C GLU A 119 -15.48 5.16 4.44
N ILE A 120 -15.06 3.93 4.73
CA ILE A 120 -15.94 2.75 4.75
C ILE A 120 -15.93 2.02 6.09
N ASP A 121 -14.90 2.22 6.91
CA ASP A 121 -14.77 1.59 8.21
C ASP A 121 -13.85 2.41 9.11
N ARG A 122 -13.94 2.18 10.42
CA ARG A 122 -13.11 2.83 11.42
C ARG A 122 -12.86 1.87 12.58
N LEU A 123 -11.58 1.68 12.89
CA LEU A 123 -11.14 0.90 14.03
C LEU A 123 -10.00 1.65 14.70
N THR A 124 -10.14 1.95 15.99
CA THR A 124 -9.06 2.61 16.76
C THR A 124 -7.76 1.84 16.59
N THR A 125 -6.70 2.54 16.19
CA THR A 125 -5.40 1.96 15.84
C THR A 125 -5.42 0.99 14.65
N SER A 126 -6.37 1.10 13.71
CA SER A 126 -6.33 0.39 12.43
C SER A 126 -4.94 0.49 11.81
N HIS A 127 -4.35 -0.67 11.49
CA HIS A 127 -2.94 -0.77 11.17
C HIS A 127 -2.64 -1.72 10.03
N ARG A 128 -3.43 -2.78 9.83
CA ARG A 128 -3.27 -3.69 8.70
C ARG A 128 -4.63 -4.03 8.10
N ILE A 129 -4.68 -3.99 6.78
CA ILE A 129 -5.82 -4.39 5.96
C ILE A 129 -5.37 -5.53 5.04
N ARG A 130 -6.19 -6.56 4.93
CA ARG A 130 -6.07 -7.62 3.91
C ARG A 130 -7.44 -7.94 3.36
N SER A 131 -7.48 -8.63 2.23
CA SER A 131 -8.72 -9.17 1.69
C SER A 131 -8.63 -10.65 1.42
N ALA A 132 -9.78 -11.32 1.53
CA ALA A 132 -9.97 -12.72 1.23
C ALA A 132 -11.45 -12.98 0.96
N ASN A 133 -11.74 -13.78 -0.07
CA ASN A 133 -13.10 -14.28 -0.38
C ASN A 133 -14.17 -13.17 -0.48
N GLY A 134 -13.84 -12.01 -1.05
CA GLY A 134 -14.78 -10.88 -1.19
C GLY A 134 -14.97 -10.04 0.07
N PHE A 135 -14.23 -10.30 1.14
CA PHE A 135 -14.22 -9.50 2.36
C PHE A 135 -12.87 -8.82 2.55
N PHE A 136 -12.85 -7.75 3.34
CA PHE A 136 -11.61 -7.22 3.92
C PHE A 136 -11.58 -7.42 5.44
N ILE A 137 -10.36 -7.56 5.95
CA ILE A 137 -10.04 -7.71 7.36
C ILE A 137 -9.30 -6.45 7.77
N ASN A 138 -9.84 -5.72 8.75
CA ASN A 138 -9.22 -4.56 9.37
C ASN A 138 -8.69 -4.93 10.75
N SER A 139 -7.38 -4.86 10.93
CA SER A 139 -6.71 -5.23 12.18
C SER A 139 -6.10 -4.01 12.86
N ALA A 140 -6.47 -3.82 14.13
CA ALA A 140 -5.87 -2.84 15.02
C ALA A 140 -4.43 -3.24 15.40
N LEU A 141 -3.57 -2.24 15.66
CA LEU A 141 -2.23 -2.46 16.23
C LEU A 141 -2.33 -2.87 17.71
N THR A 142 -3.25 -2.25 18.45
CA THR A 142 -3.43 -2.48 19.89
C THR A 142 -4.89 -2.25 20.29
N GLY A 143 -5.23 -2.55 21.55
CA GLY A 143 -6.55 -2.27 22.08
C GLY A 143 -6.85 -0.77 22.11
N ALA A 144 -8.13 -0.39 21.94
CA ALA A 144 -8.55 1.01 21.90
C ALA A 144 -8.23 1.80 23.18
N SER A 145 -8.08 1.11 24.32
CA SER A 145 -7.74 1.69 25.62
C SER A 145 -6.28 1.48 26.03
N ALA A 146 -5.43 1.02 25.10
CA ALA A 146 -4.01 0.83 25.40
C ALA A 146 -3.34 2.18 25.67
N VAL A 147 -2.55 2.23 26.74
CA VAL A 147 -1.75 3.39 27.12
C VAL A 147 -0.29 3.01 26.94
N ALA A 148 0.49 3.91 26.33
CA ALA A 148 1.93 3.73 26.26
C ALA A 148 2.53 3.70 27.68
N PRO A 149 3.57 2.90 27.94
CA PRO A 149 4.26 2.89 29.23
C PRO A 149 4.86 4.26 29.58
#